data_AF-A0A6M8UFP8-F1
#
_entry.id   AF-A0A6M8UFP8-F1
#
_cell.length_a   1.000
_cell.length_b   1.000
_cell.length_c   1.000
_cell.angle_alpha   90.00
_cell.angle_beta   90.00
_cell.angle_gamma   90.00
#
_symmetry.space_group_name_H-M   'P 1'
#
loop_
_entity.id
_entity.type
_entity.pdbx_description
1 polymer ?
#
loop_
_entity_poly.entity_id
_entity_poly.type
_entity_poly.pdbx_seq_one_letter_code
_entity_poly.pdbx_strand_id
1 'polypeptide(L)' 'MMKIIKFIFLSLFFDVIPVWIVIILSALYVEFIPEHWGKLTLLTIAVVVWKGDCFDPIKK' A
#
# COMPACT_ATOMS: atom_id res chain seq x y z
N MET A 1 -27.31 -10.56 -4.35
CA MET A 1 -26.05 -11.31 -4.15
C MET A 1 -24.87 -10.75 -4.96
N MET A 2 -24.95 -10.61 -6.29
CA MET A 2 -23.80 -10.14 -7.12
C MET A 2 -23.22 -8.77 -6.72
N LYS A 3 -24.01 -7.84 -6.17
CA LYS A 3 -23.53 -6.50 -5.75
C LYS A 3 -22.62 -6.55 -4.51
N ILE A 4 -22.91 -7.44 -3.55
CA ILE A 4 -22.13 -7.61 -2.33
C ILE A 4 -20.78 -8.25 -2.63
N ILE A 5 -20.77 -9.25 -3.51
CA ILE A 5 -19.52 -9.88 -3.97
C ILE A 5 -18.61 -8.84 -4.64
N LYS A 6 -19.17 -8.01 -5.54
CA LYS A 6 -18.41 -6.92 -6.17
C LYS A 6 -17.88 -5.90 -5.16
N PHE A 7 -18.66 -5.56 -4.15
CA PHE A 7 -18.26 -4.62 -3.10
C PHE A 7 -17.11 -5.16 -2.24
N ILE A 8 -17.19 -6.43 -1.83
CA ILE A 8 -16.13 -7.10 -1.06
C ILE A 8 -14.85 -7.19 -1.90
N PHE A 9 -14.97 -7.56 -3.18
CA PHE A 9 -13.82 -7.67 -4.08
C PHE A 9 -13.14 -6.30 -4.30
N LEU A 10 -13.94 -5.23 -4.43
CA LEU A 10 -13.43 -3.88 -4.57
C LEU A 10 -12.71 -3.42 -3.29
N SER A 11 -13.29 -3.69 -2.11
CA SER A 11 -12.68 -3.34 -0.82
C SER A 11 -11.35 -4.05 -0.61
N LEU A 12 -11.30 -5.36 -0.88
CA LEU A 12 -10.06 -6.15 -0.84
C LEU A 12 -9.01 -5.64 -1.82
N PHE A 13 -9.43 -5.20 -3.01
CA PHE A 13 -8.52 -4.64 -4.00
C PHE A 13 -7.90 -3.32 -3.51
N PHE A 14 -8.69 -2.47 -2.87
CA PHE A 14 -8.20 -1.22 -2.29
C PHE A 14 -7.25 -1.42 -1.10
N ASP A 15 -7.45 -2.44 -0.27
CA ASP A 15 -6.51 -2.78 0.82
C ASP A 15 -5.16 -3.28 0.31
N VAL A 16 -5.15 -3.90 -0.87
CA VAL A 16 -3.94 -4.52 -1.43
C VAL A 16 -3.11 -3.50 -2.25
N ILE A 17 -3.73 -2.44 -2.78
CA ILE A 17 -3.05 -1.34 -3.48
C ILE A 17 -1.85 -0.73 -2.71
N PRO A 18 -1.98 -0.31 -1.43
CA PRO A 18 -0.86 0.28 -0.69
C PRO A 18 0.33 -0.68 -0.53
N VAL A 19 0.06 -1.98 -0.39
CA VAL A 19 1.09 -3.02 -0.32
C VAL A 19 1.85 -3.11 -1.64
N TRP A 20 1.15 -3.10 -2.78
CA TRP A 20 1.78 -3.09 -4.10
C TRP A 20 2.65 -1.86 -4.34
N ILE A 21 2.20 -0.69 -3.88
CA ILE A 21 2.98 0.55 -3.99
C ILE A 21 4.31 0.41 -3.25
N VAL A 22 4.30 -0.13 -2.03
CA VAL A 22 5.53 -0.34 -1.24
C VAL A 22 6.47 -1.32 -1.93
N ILE A 23 5.96 -2.41 -2.50
CA ILE A 23 6.77 -3.42 -3.19
C ILE A 23 7.44 -2.83 -4.43
N ILE A 24 6.70 -2.10 -5.26
CA ILE A 24 7.22 -1.49 -6.49
C ILE A 24 8.25 -0.41 -6.17
N LEU A 25 7.97 0.47 -5.21
CA LEU A 25 8.93 1.50 -4.77
C LEU A 25 10.19 0.86 -4.17
N SER A 26 10.02 -0.18 -3.36
CA SER A 26 11.14 -0.91 -2.77
C SER A 26 12.03 -1.52 -3.86
N ALA A 27 11.46 -2.15 -4.89
CA ALA A 27 12.22 -2.69 -6.01
C ALA A 27 13.00 -1.59 -6.75
N LEU A 28 12.36 -0.45 -7.03
CA LEU A 28 13.03 0.71 -7.64
C LEU A 28 14.17 1.24 -6.76
N TYR A 29 14.01 1.27 -5.44
CA TYR A 29 15.06 1.71 -4.54
C TYR A 29 16.27 0.77 -4.55
N VAL A 30 16.08 -0.55 -4.75
CA VAL A 30 17.22 -1.50 -4.88
C VAL A 30 18.03 -1.18 -6.13
N GLU A 31 17.35 -0.87 -7.23
CA GLU A 31 17.98 -0.66 -8.53
C GLU A 31 18.66 0.71 -8.64
N PHE A 32 18.04 1.76 -8.12
CA PHE A 32 18.53 3.14 -8.27
C PHE A 32 19.36 3.64 -7.08
N ILE A 33 19.07 3.22 -5.84
CA ILE A 33 19.71 3.76 -4.62
C ILE A 33 19.94 2.64 -3.58
N PRO A 34 20.72 1.59 -3.92
CA PRO A 34 20.87 0.40 -3.08
C PRO A 34 21.40 0.71 -1.68
N GLU A 35 22.28 1.72 -1.54
CA GLU A 35 22.90 2.12 -0.27
C GLU A 35 21.89 2.72 0.73
N HIS A 36 20.79 3.29 0.25
CA HIS A 36 19.74 3.90 1.08
C HIS A 36 18.41 3.15 1.03
N TRP A 37 18.37 2.01 0.34
CA TRP A 37 17.18 1.20 0.11
C TRP A 37 16.37 0.96 1.40
N GLY A 38 17.03 0.48 2.46
CA GLY A 38 16.34 0.18 3.72
C GLY A 38 15.70 1.40 4.38
N LYS A 39 16.38 2.55 4.37
CA LYS A 39 15.84 3.81 4.93
C LYS A 39 14.66 4.33 4.12
N LEU A 40 14.77 4.29 2.79
CA LEU A 40 13.70 4.74 1.90
C LEU A 40 12.47 3.84 2.02
N THR A 41 12.64 2.52 2.03
CA THR A 41 11.54 1.57 2.20
C THR A 41 10.82 1.75 3.54
N LEU A 42 11.56 1.96 4.65
CA LEU A 42 10.96 2.26 5.96
C LEU A 42 10.18 3.57 5.95
N LEU A 43 10.71 4.61 5.30
CA LEU A 43 10.03 5.91 5.18
C LEU A 43 8.74 5.77 4.36
N THR A 44 8.78 5.01 3.26
CA THR A 44 7.60 4.73 2.43
C THR A 44 6.55 3.95 3.20
N ILE A 45 6.94 2.93 3.98
CA ILE A 45 6.02 2.20 4.86
C ILE A 45 5.39 3.16 5.87
N ALA A 46 6.18 4.00 6.54
CA ALA A 46 5.66 4.96 7.52
C ALA A 46 4.64 5.92 6.90
N VAL A 47 4.91 6.45 5.71
CA VAL A 47 3.99 7.33 4.97
C VAL A 47 2.72 6.59 4.53
N VAL A 48 2.87 5.37 4.01
CA VAL A 48 1.74 4.54 3.55
C VAL A 48 0.87 4.11 4.71
N VAL A 49 1.42 3.76 5.87
CA VAL A 49 0.65 3.45 7.08
C VAL A 49 -0.07 4.71 7.58
N TRP A 50 0.64 5.83 7.69
CA TRP A 50 0.06 7.10 8.14
C TRP A 50 -1.07 7.60 7.23
N LYS A 51 -0.96 7.40 5.91
CA LYS A 51 -2.03 7.68 4.94
C LYS A 51 -3.08 6.58 4.88
N GLY A 52 -2.70 5.33 5.14
CA GLY A 52 -3.52 4.13 5.08
C GLY A 52 -4.58 4.09 6.17
N ASP A 53 -4.30 4.66 7.36
CA ASP A 53 -5.31 4.92 8.40
C ASP A 53 -6.47 5.81 7.91
N CYS A 54 -6.28 6.55 6.80
CA CYS A 54 -7.32 7.36 6.15
C CYS A 54 -8.10 6.59 5.06
N PHE A 55 -7.60 5.42 4.64
CA PHE A 55 -8.23 4.57 3.62
C PHE A 55 -9.13 3.49 4.21
N ASP A 56 -9.16 3.33 5.54
CA ASP A 56 -10.03 2.38 6.23
C ASP A 56 -11.51 2.76 6.01
N PRO A 57 -12.25 2.05 5.15
CA PRO A 57 -13.64 2.39 4.86
C PRO A 57 -14.57 2.01 6.03
N ILE A 58 -14.06 1.33 7.06
CA ILE A 58 -14.81 0.84 8.22
C ILE A 58 -14.89 1.91 9.32
N LYS A 59 -14.01 2.92 9.28
CA LYS A 59 -13.94 4.00 10.27
C LYS A 59 -14.75 5.25 9.93
N LYS A 60 -15.54 5.24 8.85
CA LYS A 60 -16.30 6.40 8.37
C LYS A 60 -17.81 6.20 8.43
#